data_AF-A0A4P2QMQ5-F1
#
_entry.id   AF-A0A4P2QMQ5-F1
#
_cell.length_a   1.000
_cell.length_b   1.000
_cell.length_c   1.000
_cell.angle_alpha   90.00
_cell.angle_beta   90.00
_cell.angle_gamma   90.00
#
_symmetry.space_group_name_H-M   'P 1'
#
loop_
_entity.id
_entity.type
_entity.pdbx_description
1 polymer ?
#
loop_
_entity_poly.entity_id
_entity_poly.type
_entity_poly.pdbx_seq_one_letter_code
_entity_poly.pdbx_strand_id
1 'polypeptide(L)'
;MLMFFIADLARDPNLQAAFSEDPERVMAQAGLSDEQKALLRTRDPKRIAHAVAQEVEALPIRSVDPVVNWIGPVLHVTAVEPNSGVHGQEVKTVVYGTYFESTMACSLVQGTTVISGVVSNVVTGMNSRMDVRFNLANAVPGPYGVQAKSRRAESTLPRAFDVKRARQTPA
;
A
#
# COMPACT_ATOMS: atom_id res chain seq x y z
N MET A 1 -9.23 4.54 17.87
CA MET A 1 -9.30 5.23 19.16
C MET A 1 -7.94 5.52 19.76
N LEU A 2 -6.96 4.62 19.63
CA LEU A 2 -5.63 4.78 20.20
C LEU A 2 -4.90 6.02 19.65
N MET A 3 -5.01 6.28 18.34
CA MET A 3 -4.34 7.42 17.70
C MET A 3 -4.81 8.75 18.30
N PHE A 4 -6.14 8.95 18.38
CA PHE A 4 -6.73 10.17 18.93
C PHE A 4 -6.37 10.34 20.40
N PHE A 5 -6.45 9.26 21.18
CA PHE A 5 -6.07 9.28 22.59
C PHE A 5 -4.61 9.72 22.80
N ILE A 6 -3.67 9.19 22.02
CA ILE A 6 -2.25 9.59 22.12
C ILE A 6 -2.04 11.03 21.66
N ALA A 7 -2.75 11.48 20.62
CA ALA A 7 -2.68 12.86 20.16
C ALA A 7 -3.21 13.86 21.21
N ASP A 8 -4.32 13.51 21.87
CA ASP A 8 -4.89 14.31 22.96
C ASP A 8 -3.96 14.32 24.18
N LEU A 9 -3.45 13.14 24.58
CA LEU A 9 -2.48 13.01 25.67
C LEU A 9 -1.20 13.80 25.40
N ALA A 10 -0.72 13.87 24.16
CA ALA A 10 0.47 14.65 23.81
C ALA A 10 0.25 16.18 23.89
N ARG A 11 -0.99 16.64 23.78
CA ARG A 11 -1.33 18.07 23.64
C ARG A 11 -1.98 18.67 24.88
N ASP A 12 -2.58 17.86 25.75
CA ASP A 12 -3.30 18.32 26.94
C ASP A 12 -2.51 17.99 28.23
N PRO A 13 -1.91 19.01 28.89
CA PRO A 13 -1.19 18.83 30.15
C PRO A 13 -2.06 18.30 31.30
N ASN A 14 -3.35 18.63 31.31
CA ASN A 14 -4.26 18.13 32.35
C ASN A 14 -4.53 16.63 32.16
N LEU A 15 -4.67 16.21 30.90
CA LEU A 15 -4.81 14.80 30.57
C LEU A 15 -3.52 14.02 30.87
N GLN A 16 -2.34 14.61 30.65
CA GLN A 16 -1.05 14.03 31.05
C GLN A 16 -0.93 13.84 32.56
N ALA A 17 -1.34 14.84 33.33
CA ALA A 17 -1.36 14.76 34.79
C ALA A 17 -2.33 13.68 35.26
N ALA A 18 -3.58 13.70 34.76
CA ALA A 18 -4.59 12.70 35.09
C ALA A 18 -4.17 11.27 34.71
N PHE A 19 -3.51 11.10 33.56
CA PHE A 19 -3.00 9.81 33.10
C PHE A 19 -1.82 9.33 33.94
N SER A 20 -1.00 10.26 34.45
CA SER A 20 0.11 9.94 35.35
C SER A 20 -0.38 9.51 36.74
N GLU A 21 -1.50 10.09 37.20
CA GLU A 21 -2.16 9.75 38.47
C GLU A 21 -2.94 8.43 38.40
N ASP A 22 -3.80 8.27 37.38
CA ASP A 22 -4.66 7.09 37.23
C ASP A 22 -4.84 6.73 35.74
N PRO A 23 -3.86 6.01 35.16
CA PRO A 23 -3.88 5.67 33.74
C PRO A 23 -5.05 4.73 33.39
N GLU A 24 -5.45 3.84 34.30
CA GLU A 24 -6.52 2.87 34.04
C GLU A 24 -7.88 3.56 33.89
N ARG A 25 -8.19 4.51 34.78
CA ARG A 25 -9.41 5.31 34.69
C ARG A 25 -9.42 6.15 33.43
N VAL A 26 -8.31 6.79 33.08
CA VAL A 26 -8.21 7.65 31.89
C VAL A 26 -8.37 6.82 30.60
N MET A 27 -7.71 5.66 30.50
CA MET A 27 -7.87 4.77 29.35
C MET A 27 -9.29 4.20 29.23
N ALA A 28 -9.94 3.89 30.35
CA ALA A 28 -11.34 3.44 30.36
C ALA A 28 -12.30 4.54 29.90
N GLN A 29 -12.11 5.78 30.37
CA GLN A 29 -12.90 6.95 29.95
C GLN A 29 -12.72 7.28 28.47
N ALA A 30 -11.52 7.08 27.92
CA ALA A 30 -11.23 7.23 26.50
C ALA A 30 -11.82 6.11 25.62
N GLY A 31 -12.46 5.10 26.21
CA GLY A 31 -13.08 3.99 25.47
C GLY A 31 -12.06 3.08 24.78
N LEU A 32 -10.83 2.99 25.28
CA LEU A 32 -9.82 2.10 24.72
C LEU A 32 -10.21 0.63 24.93
N SER A 33 -9.92 -0.22 23.93
CA SER A 33 -10.06 -1.67 24.03
C SER A 33 -9.04 -2.25 25.01
N ASP A 34 -9.29 -3.47 25.48
CA ASP A 34 -8.35 -4.14 26.39
C ASP A 34 -6.99 -4.40 25.75
N GLU A 35 -6.95 -4.63 24.45
CA GLU A 35 -5.72 -4.74 23.67
C GLU A 35 -4.95 -3.41 23.62
N GLN A 36 -5.63 -2.30 23.37
CA GLN A 36 -5.02 -0.96 23.36
C GLN A 36 -4.50 -0.57 24.76
N LYS A 37 -5.25 -0.89 25.83
CA LYS A 37 -4.80 -0.71 27.21
C LYS A 37 -3.56 -1.55 27.51
N ALA A 38 -3.59 -2.83 27.16
CA ALA A 38 -2.45 -3.73 27.35
C ALA A 38 -1.20 -3.22 26.63
N LEU A 39 -1.37 -2.67 25.42
CA LEU A 39 -0.29 -2.05 24.66
C LEU A 39 0.30 -0.82 25.38
N LEU A 40 -0.53 0.11 25.84
CA LEU A 40 -0.06 1.31 26.55
C LEU A 40 0.66 0.97 27.87
N ARG A 41 0.23 -0.09 28.56
CA ARG A 41 0.92 -0.61 29.75
C ARG A 41 2.35 -1.07 29.48
N THR A 42 2.65 -1.54 28.26
CA THR A 42 4.03 -1.93 27.91
C THR A 42 5.00 -0.75 27.93
N ARG A 43 4.49 0.48 27.74
CA ARG A 43 5.28 1.71 27.58
C ARG A 43 6.38 1.58 26.52
N ASP A 44 6.24 0.65 25.58
CA ASP A 44 7.19 0.44 24.50
C ASP A 44 6.84 1.37 23.33
N PRO A 45 7.65 2.41 23.07
CA PRO A 45 7.33 3.39 22.04
C PRO A 45 7.30 2.79 20.64
N LYS A 46 8.07 1.73 20.35
CA LYS A 46 8.07 1.08 19.03
C LYS A 46 6.77 0.31 18.81
N ARG A 47 6.30 -0.42 19.83
CA ARG A 47 5.05 -1.16 19.75
C ARG A 47 3.84 -0.24 19.67
N ILE A 48 3.86 0.86 20.44
CA ILE A 48 2.81 1.88 20.39
C ILE A 48 2.76 2.53 19.00
N ALA A 49 3.90 2.96 18.46
CA ALA A 49 3.98 3.54 17.11
C ALA A 49 3.48 2.58 16.03
N HIS A 50 3.82 1.29 16.12
CA HIS A 50 3.34 0.28 15.18
C HIS A 50 1.82 0.11 15.22
N ALA A 51 1.22 0.03 16.41
CA ALA A 51 -0.22 -0.11 16.53
C ALA A 51 -0.99 1.14 16.07
N VAL A 52 -0.44 2.34 16.32
CA VAL A 52 -1.00 3.59 15.79
C VAL A 52 -0.98 3.57 14.26
N ALA A 53 0.11 3.12 13.64
CA ALA A 53 0.20 2.98 12.19
C ALA A 53 -0.85 1.99 11.63
N GLN A 54 -1.04 0.85 12.29
CA GLN A 54 -2.08 -0.13 11.93
C GLN A 54 -3.50 0.45 12.07
N GLU A 55 -3.76 1.25 13.11
CA GLU A 55 -5.06 1.91 13.30
C GLU A 55 -5.33 2.93 12.18
N VAL A 56 -4.31 3.68 11.75
CA VAL A 56 -4.40 4.61 10.61
C VAL A 56 -4.66 3.85 9.30
N GLU A 57 -3.98 2.73 9.06
CA GLU A 57 -4.20 1.85 7.90
C GLU A 57 -5.61 1.24 7.86
N ALA A 58 -6.21 1.00 9.03
CA ALA A 58 -7.54 0.43 9.14
C ALA A 58 -8.68 1.46 8.91
N LEU A 59 -8.37 2.76 8.91
CA LEU A 59 -9.37 3.79 8.65
C LEU A 59 -9.98 3.61 7.24
N PRO A 60 -11.31 3.72 7.08
CA PRO A 60 -11.99 3.62 5.80
C PRO A 60 -11.85 4.94 4.99
N ILE A 61 -10.64 5.51 4.93
CA ILE A 61 -10.35 6.68 4.10
C ILE A 61 -10.32 6.17 2.66
N ARG A 62 -11.32 6.56 1.86
CA ARG A 62 -11.28 6.32 0.42
C ARG A 62 -10.22 7.23 -0.16
N SER A 63 -9.29 6.68 -0.93
CA SER A 63 -8.17 7.37 -1.60
C SER A 63 -8.56 8.47 -2.61
N VAL A 64 -9.85 8.83 -2.67
CA VAL A 64 -10.43 9.84 -3.58
C VAL A 64 -10.83 11.14 -2.86
N ASP A 65 -10.57 11.29 -1.57
CA ASP A 65 -10.85 12.54 -0.84
C ASP A 65 -9.59 13.46 -0.80
N PRO A 66 -9.52 14.51 -1.64
CA PRO A 66 -8.30 15.32 -1.82
C PRO A 66 -7.88 16.10 -0.57
N VAL A 67 -8.76 16.23 0.44
CA VAL A 67 -8.48 16.97 1.69
C VAL A 67 -7.70 16.11 2.71
N VAL A 68 -7.68 14.78 2.57
CA VAL A 68 -7.15 13.83 3.59
C VAL A 68 -5.89 13.09 3.12
N ASN A 69 -5.37 13.40 1.93
CA ASN A 69 -4.24 12.70 1.31
C ASN A 69 -2.85 12.96 1.98
N TRP A 70 -2.80 13.65 3.12
CA TRP A 70 -1.56 13.99 3.85
C TRP A 70 -1.28 13.11 5.08
N ILE A 71 -2.19 12.20 5.45
CA ILE A 71 -2.08 11.34 6.65
C ILE A 71 -2.21 9.84 6.38
N GLY A 72 -2.62 9.44 5.17
CA GLY A 72 -2.81 8.04 4.81
C GLY A 72 -1.62 7.46 4.03
N PRO A 73 -1.34 6.15 4.18
CA PRO A 73 -0.40 5.45 3.31
C PRO A 73 -0.88 5.51 1.85
N VAL A 74 -0.11 6.17 0.98
CA VAL A 74 -0.46 6.33 -0.43
C VAL A 74 0.10 5.16 -1.24
N LEU A 75 -0.79 4.40 -1.87
CA LEU A 75 -0.42 3.40 -2.86
C LEU A 75 0.34 4.08 -4.00
N HIS A 76 1.60 3.68 -4.22
CA HIS A 76 2.40 4.22 -5.30
C HIS A 76 3.21 3.11 -5.97
N VAL A 77 3.11 2.99 -7.29
CA VAL A 77 4.01 2.13 -8.07
C VAL A 77 5.24 2.95 -8.45
N THR A 78 6.43 2.49 -8.09
CA THR A 78 7.69 3.22 -8.28
C THR A 78 8.55 2.67 -9.40
N ALA A 79 8.56 1.34 -9.60
CA ALA A 79 9.37 0.69 -10.63
C ALA A 79 8.83 -0.68 -11.02
N VAL A 80 9.35 -1.21 -12.13
CA VAL A 80 9.11 -2.58 -12.61
C VAL A 80 10.41 -3.14 -13.21
N GLU A 81 10.78 -4.37 -12.85
CA GLU A 81 11.99 -5.04 -13.36
C GLU A 81 11.74 -6.52 -13.69
N PRO A 82 12.09 -6.99 -14.90
CA PRO A 82 12.49 -6.21 -16.07
C PRO A 82 11.35 -5.28 -16.53
N ASN A 83 11.72 -4.16 -17.15
CA ASN A 83 10.79 -3.17 -17.70
C ASN A 83 10.46 -3.40 -19.18
N SER A 84 10.74 -4.59 -19.71
CA SER A 84 10.37 -4.92 -21.09
C SER A 84 10.13 -6.41 -21.28
N GLY A 85 9.37 -6.74 -22.31
CA GLY A 85 9.06 -8.11 -22.72
C GLY A 85 8.83 -8.20 -24.23
N VAL A 86 8.72 -9.41 -24.75
CA VAL A 86 8.50 -9.66 -26.18
C VAL A 86 7.04 -10.03 -26.40
N HIS A 87 6.41 -9.41 -27.40
CA HIS A 87 5.07 -9.74 -27.85
C HIS A 87 4.93 -11.25 -28.12
N GLY A 88 3.83 -11.84 -27.64
CA GLY A 88 3.60 -13.29 -27.76
C GLY A 88 4.26 -14.13 -26.68
N GLN A 89 5.08 -13.55 -25.79
CA GLN A 89 5.77 -14.29 -24.73
C GLN A 89 5.20 -13.98 -23.35
N GLU A 90 5.50 -14.89 -22.42
CA GLU A 90 5.31 -14.64 -20.99
C GLU A 90 6.54 -13.94 -20.41
N VAL A 91 6.32 -12.94 -19.56
CA VAL A 91 7.37 -12.23 -18.83
C VAL A 91 7.08 -12.27 -17.33
N LYS A 92 8.12 -12.59 -16.54
CA LYS A 92 8.09 -12.47 -15.08
C LYS A 92 8.77 -11.17 -14.69
N THR A 93 8.11 -10.40 -13.84
CA THR A 93 8.55 -9.08 -13.38
C THR A 93 8.35 -8.93 -11.89
N VAL A 94 9.14 -8.05 -11.27
CA VAL A 94 8.94 -7.56 -9.92
C VAL A 94 8.48 -6.12 -10.03
N VAL A 95 7.32 -5.82 -9.45
CA VAL A 95 6.80 -4.46 -9.35
C VAL A 95 7.13 -3.94 -7.96
N TYR A 96 7.73 -2.75 -7.89
CA TYR A 96 8.11 -2.07 -6.65
C TYR A 96 7.16 -0.91 -6.38
N GLY A 97 6.96 -0.61 -5.10
CA GLY A 97 6.10 0.49 -4.71
C GLY A 97 5.99 0.69 -3.21
N THR A 98 4.95 1.41 -2.83
CA THR A 98 4.60 1.69 -1.44
C THR A 98 3.18 1.19 -1.16
N TYR A 99 2.99 0.60 0.01
CA TYR A 99 1.70 0.22 0.58
C TYR A 99 0.85 -0.71 -0.31
N PHE A 100 1.47 -1.76 -0.86
CA PHE A 100 0.73 -2.83 -1.51
C PHE A 100 -0.06 -3.62 -0.47
N GLU A 101 -1.30 -3.95 -0.81
CA GLU A 101 -2.17 -4.89 -0.11
C GLU A 101 -1.94 -6.31 -0.62
N SER A 102 -2.15 -7.32 0.23
CA SER A 102 -1.98 -8.74 -0.14
C SER A 102 -2.89 -9.21 -1.29
N THR A 103 -3.98 -8.50 -1.55
CA THR A 103 -4.96 -8.81 -2.61
C THR A 103 -4.84 -7.89 -3.84
N MET A 104 -3.68 -7.26 -4.03
CA MET A 104 -3.44 -6.34 -5.14
C MET A 104 -3.57 -7.05 -6.49
N ALA A 105 -4.29 -6.43 -7.42
CA ALA A 105 -4.23 -6.75 -8.83
C ALA A 105 -3.18 -5.87 -9.51
N CYS A 106 -2.50 -6.42 -10.52
CA CYS A 106 -1.55 -5.67 -11.33
C CYS A 106 -1.86 -5.88 -12.82
N SER A 107 -1.80 -4.81 -13.61
CA SER A 107 -2.08 -4.85 -15.04
C SER A 107 -1.15 -3.94 -15.83
N LEU A 108 -0.88 -4.31 -17.09
CA LEU A 108 -0.30 -3.39 -18.07
C LEU A 108 -1.43 -2.68 -18.79
N VAL A 109 -1.37 -1.35 -18.85
CA VAL A 109 -2.41 -0.51 -19.47
C VAL A 109 -1.84 0.35 -20.59
N GLN A 110 -2.45 0.29 -21.77
CA GLN A 110 -2.12 1.13 -22.92
C GLN A 110 -3.41 1.48 -23.68
N GLY A 111 -3.92 2.70 -23.52
CA GLY A 111 -5.21 3.10 -24.09
C GLY A 111 -6.33 2.20 -23.56
N THR A 112 -7.02 1.49 -24.47
CA THR A 112 -8.07 0.51 -24.11
C THR A 112 -7.53 -0.90 -23.87
N THR A 113 -6.25 -1.16 -24.16
CA THR A 113 -5.63 -2.47 -23.97
C THR A 113 -5.25 -2.63 -22.50
N VAL A 114 -5.77 -3.68 -21.87
CA VAL A 114 -5.44 -4.07 -20.49
C VAL A 114 -4.97 -5.51 -20.48
N ILE A 115 -3.74 -5.73 -20.02
CA ILE A 115 -3.17 -7.07 -19.84
C ILE A 115 -3.10 -7.35 -18.34
N SER A 116 -3.97 -8.23 -17.86
CA SER A 116 -3.97 -8.64 -16.45
C SER A 116 -2.74 -9.49 -16.14
N GLY A 117 -2.04 -9.14 -15.06
CA GLY A 117 -0.93 -9.94 -14.52
C GLY A 117 -1.41 -10.92 -13.47
N VAL A 118 -0.71 -12.05 -13.36
CA VAL A 118 -0.85 -12.99 -12.24
C VAL A 118 0.11 -12.54 -11.14
N VAL A 119 -0.46 -12.08 -10.01
CA VAL A 119 0.29 -11.55 -8.86
C VAL A 119 0.62 -12.65 -7.86
N SER A 120 1.81 -12.61 -7.30
CA SER A 120 2.31 -13.53 -6.26
C SER A 120 3.34 -12.83 -5.36
N ASN A 121 3.67 -13.43 -4.22
CA ASN A 121 4.73 -12.98 -3.29
C ASN A 121 4.66 -11.48 -2.93
N VAL A 122 3.45 -11.00 -2.58
CA VAL A 122 3.27 -9.59 -2.20
C VAL A 122 3.91 -9.33 -0.85
N VAL A 123 4.91 -8.44 -0.83
CA VAL A 123 5.46 -7.82 0.38
C VAL A 123 4.77 -6.48 0.56
N THR A 124 4.13 -6.29 1.72
CA THR A 124 3.34 -5.10 2.04
C THR A 124 4.16 -4.06 2.82
N GLY A 125 3.63 -2.83 2.97
CA GLY A 125 4.24 -1.74 3.75
C GLY A 125 5.00 -0.72 2.90
N MET A 126 5.85 0.11 3.53
CA MET A 126 6.49 1.25 2.85
C MET A 126 7.45 0.84 1.71
N ASN A 127 8.11 -0.31 1.82
CA ASN A 127 8.96 -0.87 0.76
C ASN A 127 8.29 -2.11 0.17
N SER A 128 7.18 -1.88 -0.52
CA SER A 128 6.38 -2.96 -1.10
C SER A 128 6.98 -3.49 -2.40
N ARG A 129 6.78 -4.78 -2.62
CA ARG A 129 7.06 -5.43 -3.90
C ARG A 129 6.08 -6.56 -4.17
N MET A 130 5.84 -6.87 -5.43
CA MET A 130 5.08 -8.05 -5.82
C MET A 130 5.65 -8.69 -7.09
N ASP A 131 5.63 -10.01 -7.14
CA ASP A 131 6.03 -10.76 -8.33
C ASP A 131 4.82 -10.85 -9.25
N VAL A 132 4.97 -10.40 -10.49
CA VAL A 132 3.88 -10.35 -11.47
C VAL A 132 4.31 -11.03 -12.75
N ARG A 133 3.44 -11.89 -13.27
CA ARG A 133 3.62 -12.57 -14.54
C ARG A 133 2.61 -12.06 -15.55
N PHE A 134 3.08 -11.55 -16.68
CA PHE A 134 2.23 -11.06 -17.75
C PHE A 134 2.32 -11.97 -18.98
N ASN A 135 1.17 -12.30 -19.56
CA ASN A 135 1.08 -12.97 -20.85
C ASN A 135 0.89 -11.89 -21.94
N LEU A 136 1.90 -11.71 -22.80
CA LEU A 136 1.92 -10.64 -23.81
C LEU A 136 1.36 -11.08 -25.17
N ALA A 137 0.57 -12.16 -25.23
CA ALA A 137 -0.04 -12.65 -26.48
C ALA A 137 -1.00 -11.65 -27.13
N ASN A 138 -1.69 -10.84 -26.33
CA ASN A 138 -2.63 -9.84 -26.81
C ASN A 138 -2.09 -8.41 -26.67
N ALA A 139 -0.80 -8.25 -26.36
CA ALA A 139 -0.20 -6.95 -26.12
C ALA A 139 0.19 -6.28 -27.45
N VAL A 140 -0.35 -5.10 -27.73
CA VAL A 140 0.17 -4.26 -28.83
C VAL A 140 1.60 -3.83 -28.50
N PRO A 141 2.59 -3.97 -29.40
CA PRO A 141 3.94 -3.47 -29.15
C PRO A 141 3.98 -1.97 -28.85
N GLY A 142 4.77 -1.58 -27.85
CA GLY A 142 4.92 -0.20 -27.40
C GLY A 142 4.91 -0.04 -25.88
N PRO A 143 4.87 1.21 -25.39
CA PRO A 143 4.94 1.52 -23.97
C PRO A 143 3.59 1.34 -23.26
N TYR A 144 3.62 0.66 -22.11
CA TYR A 144 2.51 0.45 -21.19
C TYR A 144 2.75 1.15 -19.87
N GLY A 145 1.68 1.62 -19.25
CA GLY A 145 1.67 1.90 -17.82
C GLY A 145 1.58 0.60 -17.03
N VAL A 146 2.21 0.57 -15.85
CA VAL A 146 2.02 -0.51 -14.87
C VAL A 146 1.04 0.01 -13.83
N GLN A 147 -0.13 -0.61 -13.75
CA GLN A 147 -1.17 -0.25 -12.80
C GLN A 147 -1.26 -1.29 -11.69
N ALA A 148 -1.19 -0.84 -10.45
CA ALA A 148 -1.56 -1.62 -9.26
C ALA A 148 -2.93 -1.13 -8.76
N LYS A 149 -3.84 -2.06 -8.49
CA LYS A 149 -5.21 -1.76 -8.08
C LYS A 149 -5.70 -2.70 -6.99
N SER A 150 -6.25 -2.13 -5.93
CA SER A 150 -7.01 -2.83 -4.90
C SER A 150 -8.46 -2.36 -4.92
N ARG A 151 -9.27 -2.84 -3.96
CA ARG A 151 -10.63 -2.33 -3.76
C ARG A 151 -10.65 -0.88 -3.24
N ARG A 152 -9.53 -0.40 -2.68
CA ARG A 152 -9.45 0.86 -1.94
C ARG A 152 -8.65 1.94 -2.67
N ALA A 153 -7.69 1.54 -3.50
CA ALA A 153 -6.78 2.46 -4.16
C ALA A 153 -6.31 1.91 -5.51
N GLU A 154 -5.85 2.83 -6.35
CA GLU A 154 -5.13 2.49 -7.58
C GLU A 154 -3.96 3.44 -7.77
N SER A 155 -2.90 2.93 -8.39
CA SER A 155 -1.74 3.71 -8.79
C SER A 155 -1.23 3.20 -10.12
N THR A 156 -0.80 4.12 -10.98
CA THR A 156 -0.26 3.78 -12.30
C THR A 156 1.07 4.48 -12.50
N LEU A 157 2.12 3.71 -12.80
CA LEU A 157 3.38 4.24 -13.27
C LEU A 157 3.34 4.29 -14.80
N PRO A 158 3.19 5.48 -15.41
CA PRO A 158 3.00 5.60 -16.86
C PRO A 158 4.27 5.21 -17.62
N ARG A 159 4.09 4.54 -18.77
CA ARG A 159 5.19 4.18 -19.70
C ARG A 159 6.33 3.40 -19.03
N ALA A 160 6.02 2.61 -18.01
CA ALA A 160 6.99 1.88 -17.20
C ALA A 160 7.44 0.56 -17.83
N PHE A 161 6.66 0.00 -18.75
CA PHE A 161 6.95 -1.30 -19.35
C PHE A 161 6.88 -1.23 -20.88
N ASP A 162 7.87 -1.76 -21.59
CA ASP A 162 7.93 -1.74 -23.05
C ASP A 162 7.72 -3.14 -23.65
N VAL A 163 6.69 -3.29 -24.48
CA VAL A 163 6.44 -4.52 -25.24
C VAL A 163 7.12 -4.42 -26.61
N LYS A 164 8.16 -5.22 -26.81
CA LYS A 164 8.94 -5.28 -28.04
C LYS A 164 8.31 -6.26 -29.02
N ARG A 165 8.48 -6.01 -30.32
CA ARG A 165 8.10 -6.99 -31.36
C ARG A 165 8.98 -8.24 -31.25
N ALA A 166 8.40 -9.40 -31.55
CA ALA A 166 9.18 -10.60 -31.78
C ALA A 166 10.09 -10.40 -33.00
N ARG A 167 11.36 -10.83 -32.93
CA ARG A 167 12.20 -10.89 -34.14
C ARG A 167 11.57 -11.90 -35.09
N GLN A 168 11.21 -11.45 -36.29
CA GLN A 168 10.87 -12.36 -37.39
C GLN A 168 12.18 -12.96 -37.90
N THR A 169 12.38 -14.27 -37.74
CA THR A 169 13.43 -14.98 -38.47
C THR A 169 12.98 -15.06 -39.93
N PRO A 170 13.75 -14.59 -40.92
CA PRO A 170 13.43 -14.83 -42.32
C PRO A 170 13.45 -16.34 -42.59
N ALA A 171 12.46 -16.81 -43.36
CA ALA A 171 12.41 -18.18 -43.87
C ALA A 171 13.46 -18.40 -44.97
#